data_AF-A0A1E7FF23-F1
#
_entry.id   AF-A0A1E7FF23-F1
#
_cell.length_a   1.000
_cell.length_b   1.000
_cell.length_c   1.000
_cell.angle_alpha   90.00
_cell.angle_beta   90.00
_cell.angle_gamma   90.00
#
_symmetry.space_group_name_H-M   'P 1'
#
loop_
_entity.id
_entity.type
_entity.pdbx_description
1 polymer ?
#
loop_
_entity_poly.entity_id
_entity_poly.type
_entity_poly.pdbx_seq_one_letter_code
_entity_poly.pdbx_strand_id
1 'polypeptide(L)'
;MQSILLSILVIVILCVFYLDAFVPSERRGARSSTRSQQRFKINQDKNKNTVDLAGSSSSSSTNSSSRNIDNIILKHEDIVWKLRPSPETNRLKRIWIRMAANMIRLDCIVFRKEKPTVLCPKTDNKQVLLEAYIQDKNKKKNKLIKVGRFGFTTERGPRAPQIQDTVQDIYGISNQYIIGIAAIIYMYVEPKYRTKDIGKLALEVIGYIHAIQGCDFTVLVVDDNGSGKLIDWYTKHGYSKAPKIQNIMGSPDGVHGITMIAPSNSNIDQDCQIKWW
;
A
#
# COMPACT_ATOMS: atom_id res chain seq x y z
N MET A 1 38.73 27.48 -14.23
CA MET A 1 37.37 27.42 -14.82
C MET A 1 36.90 26.01 -15.14
N GLN A 2 37.74 25.11 -15.69
CA GLN A 2 37.33 23.73 -16.01
C GLN A 2 36.83 22.91 -14.81
N SER A 3 37.45 23.04 -13.62
CA SER A 3 37.01 22.32 -12.41
C SER A 3 35.61 22.73 -11.94
N ILE A 4 35.31 24.02 -11.94
CA ILE A 4 34.01 24.57 -11.54
C ILE A 4 32.91 24.06 -12.49
N LEU A 5 33.19 24.04 -13.80
CA LEU A 5 32.23 23.57 -14.80
C LEU A 5 31.93 22.06 -14.63
N LEU A 6 32.95 21.25 -14.33
CA LEU A 6 32.79 19.82 -14.05
C LEU A 6 31.96 19.59 -12.79
N SER A 7 32.21 20.35 -11.72
CA SER A 7 31.43 20.26 -10.48
C SER A 7 29.96 20.64 -10.70
N ILE A 8 29.68 21.73 -11.42
CA ILE A 8 28.31 22.13 -11.75
C ILE A 8 27.62 21.04 -12.58
N LEU A 9 28.29 20.49 -13.58
CA LEU A 9 27.75 19.41 -14.41
C LEU A 9 27.40 18.17 -13.56
N VAL A 10 28.28 17.75 -12.67
CA VAL A 10 28.03 16.63 -11.75
C VAL A 10 26.83 16.92 -10.84
N ILE A 11 26.70 18.13 -10.31
CA ILE A 11 25.56 18.53 -9.48
C ILE A 11 24.26 18.47 -10.29
N VAL A 12 24.23 19.05 -11.50
CA VAL A 12 23.04 19.04 -12.36
C VAL A 12 22.63 17.62 -12.71
N ILE A 13 23.60 16.78 -13.10
CA ILE A 13 23.41 15.36 -13.39
C ILE A 13 22.81 14.65 -12.17
N LEU A 14 23.37 14.83 -10.98
CA LEU A 14 22.84 14.24 -9.75
C LEU A 14 21.44 14.76 -9.40
N CYS A 15 21.15 16.05 -9.63
CA CYS A 15 19.83 16.64 -9.39
C CYS A 15 18.76 16.09 -10.34
N VAL A 16 19.05 16.00 -11.64
CA VAL A 16 18.12 15.42 -12.62
C VAL A 16 17.87 13.94 -12.30
N PHE A 17 18.92 13.18 -11.96
CA PHE A 17 18.78 11.78 -11.58
C PHE A 17 18.01 11.57 -10.27
N TYR A 18 18.21 12.46 -9.30
CA TYR A 18 17.47 12.43 -8.04
C TYR A 18 15.96 12.56 -8.28
N LEU A 19 15.56 13.46 -9.18
CA LEU A 19 14.16 13.70 -9.51
C LEU A 19 13.55 12.55 -10.32
N ASP A 20 14.35 11.77 -11.06
CA ASP A 20 13.85 10.66 -11.87
C ASP A 20 13.87 9.30 -11.15
N ALA A 21 14.64 9.13 -10.07
CA ALA A 21 14.76 7.86 -9.35
C ALA A 21 13.48 7.44 -8.60
N PHE A 22 12.64 8.41 -8.22
CA PHE A 22 11.44 8.20 -7.42
C PHE A 22 10.23 8.84 -8.08
N VAL A 23 9.06 8.21 -7.90
CA VAL A 23 7.80 8.80 -8.32
C VAL A 23 7.54 10.05 -7.47
N PRO A 24 7.33 11.23 -8.08
CA PRO A 24 7.10 12.45 -7.32
C PRO A 24 5.81 12.30 -6.51
N SER A 25 5.89 12.43 -5.18
CA SER A 25 4.69 12.53 -4.36
C SER A 25 3.97 13.83 -4.71
N GLU A 26 2.70 13.78 -5.12
CA GLU A 26 1.87 14.94 -5.47
C GLU A 26 1.47 15.78 -4.25
N ARG A 27 2.41 16.09 -3.34
CA ARG A 27 2.15 16.86 -2.12
C ARG A 27 1.80 18.34 -2.38
N ARG A 28 1.95 18.86 -3.62
CA ARG A 28 1.67 20.27 -3.91
C ARG A 28 0.22 20.58 -4.30
N GLY A 29 -0.64 19.58 -4.54
CA GLY A 29 -2.04 19.78 -4.97
C GLY A 29 -3.13 19.25 -4.04
N ALA A 30 -2.77 18.53 -2.97
CA ALA A 30 -3.69 17.72 -2.14
C ALA A 30 -4.77 18.50 -1.34
N ARG A 31 -4.94 19.81 -1.57
CA ARG A 31 -6.07 20.58 -1.02
C ARG A 31 -7.41 20.29 -1.73
N SER A 32 -7.42 19.69 -2.93
CA SER A 32 -8.69 19.37 -3.61
C SER A 32 -9.23 17.96 -3.31
N SER A 33 -8.37 16.96 -3.07
CA SER A 33 -8.83 15.58 -2.77
C SER A 33 -9.40 15.43 -1.36
N THR A 34 -9.10 16.35 -0.45
CA THR A 34 -9.71 16.36 0.90
C THR A 34 -11.23 16.54 0.84
N ARG A 35 -11.76 17.19 -0.22
CA ARG A 35 -13.20 17.45 -0.35
C ARG A 35 -14.01 16.21 -0.77
N SER A 36 -13.42 15.30 -1.56
CA SER A 36 -14.05 14.00 -1.87
C SER A 36 -13.96 13.08 -0.66
N GLN A 37 -12.80 12.99 0.00
CA GLN A 37 -12.61 12.15 1.19
C GLN A 37 -13.43 12.60 2.42
N GLN A 38 -13.67 13.90 2.62
CA GLN A 38 -14.58 14.38 3.67
C GLN A 38 -16.04 13.96 3.42
N ARG A 39 -16.50 13.89 2.16
CA ARG A 39 -17.83 13.37 1.83
C ARG A 39 -17.94 11.86 2.09
N PHE A 40 -16.85 11.11 1.93
CA PHE A 40 -16.82 9.67 2.23
C PHE A 40 -17.08 9.35 3.70
N LYS A 41 -16.45 10.07 4.64
CA LYS A 41 -16.66 9.85 6.08
C LYS A 41 -18.14 10.04 6.46
N ILE A 42 -18.79 11.06 5.90
CA ILE A 42 -20.20 11.37 6.18
C ILE A 42 -21.16 10.24 5.77
N ASN A 43 -20.84 9.47 4.72
CA ASN A 43 -21.69 8.37 4.27
C ASN A 43 -21.37 7.02 4.95
N GLN A 44 -20.11 6.76 5.34
CA GLN A 44 -19.78 5.55 6.10
C GLN A 44 -20.37 5.55 7.52
N ASP A 45 -20.40 6.71 8.19
CA ASP A 45 -20.97 6.82 9.54
C ASP A 45 -22.48 6.58 9.55
N LYS A 46 -23.18 6.81 8.43
CA LYS A 46 -24.62 6.52 8.31
C LYS A 46 -24.93 5.02 8.21
N ASN A 47 -24.03 4.21 7.67
CA ASN A 47 -24.25 2.76 7.53
C ASN A 47 -23.76 1.95 8.73
N LYS A 48 -22.97 2.53 9.63
CA LYS A 48 -22.41 1.83 10.79
C LYS A 48 -23.36 1.77 12.00
N ASN A 49 -24.47 2.50 11.98
CA ASN A 49 -25.41 2.60 13.11
C ASN A 49 -26.58 1.59 13.08
N THR A 50 -26.55 0.56 12.23
CA THR A 50 -27.70 -0.35 12.04
C THR A 50 -27.40 -1.83 12.31
N VAL A 51 -26.30 -2.14 13.00
CA VAL A 51 -25.99 -3.52 13.41
C VAL A 51 -25.34 -3.50 14.79
N ASP A 52 -26.14 -3.48 15.85
CA ASP A 52 -25.73 -3.91 17.20
C ASP A 52 -26.99 -4.06 18.07
N LEU A 53 -27.73 -5.16 17.88
CA LEU A 53 -28.65 -5.68 18.90
C LEU A 53 -28.94 -7.16 18.68
N ALA A 54 -28.05 -8.05 19.15
CA ALA A 54 -28.40 -9.38 19.65
C ALA A 54 -27.16 -10.16 20.12
N GLY A 55 -27.20 -10.64 21.36
CA GLY A 55 -26.52 -11.90 21.74
C GLY A 55 -25.26 -11.79 22.60
N SER A 56 -25.38 -11.26 23.82
CA SER A 56 -24.42 -11.56 24.88
C SER A 56 -24.80 -12.86 25.57
N SER A 57 -24.03 -13.93 25.35
CA SER A 57 -24.04 -15.11 26.22
C SER A 57 -22.64 -15.38 26.75
N SER A 58 -22.58 -15.35 28.07
CA SER A 58 -21.45 -15.65 28.95
C SER A 58 -21.20 -17.15 29.08
N SER A 59 -19.93 -17.58 29.03
CA SER A 59 -19.51 -18.78 29.76
C SER A 59 -18.01 -18.83 30.02
N SER A 60 -17.69 -18.76 31.31
CA SER A 60 -16.71 -19.56 32.07
C SER A 60 -15.25 -19.64 31.60
N SER A 61 -14.42 -19.01 32.42
CA SER A 61 -12.99 -19.17 32.60
C SER A 61 -12.59 -20.56 33.09
N THR A 62 -11.66 -21.21 32.37
CA THR A 62 -10.87 -22.33 32.90
C THR A 62 -9.39 -22.04 32.65
N ASN A 63 -8.64 -21.87 33.73
CA ASN A 63 -7.20 -21.62 33.75
C ASN A 63 -6.44 -22.85 33.22
N SER A 64 -5.85 -22.72 32.03
CA SER A 64 -4.74 -23.57 31.58
C SER A 64 -3.58 -22.67 31.17
N SER A 65 -2.62 -22.52 32.09
CA SER A 65 -1.39 -21.76 31.92
C SER A 65 -0.36 -22.53 31.07
N SER A 66 -0.72 -22.84 29.83
CA SER A 66 0.22 -23.10 28.74
C SER A 66 0.17 -21.88 27.83
N ARG A 67 1.23 -21.06 27.85
CA ARG A 67 1.28 -19.76 27.17
C ARG A 67 0.92 -19.92 25.69
N ASN A 68 -0.29 -19.48 25.33
CA ASN A 68 -0.85 -19.46 23.99
C ASN A 68 -0.20 -18.31 23.17
N ILE A 69 1.13 -18.39 22.98
CA ILE A 69 1.95 -17.38 22.31
C ILE A 69 1.61 -17.30 20.80
N ASP A 70 0.92 -18.31 20.27
CA ASP A 70 0.71 -18.45 18.83
C ASP A 70 -0.37 -17.53 18.26
N ASN A 71 -1.26 -16.98 19.09
CA ASN A 71 -2.38 -16.12 18.65
C ASN A 71 -2.17 -14.61 18.91
N ILE A 72 -0.92 -14.16 19.06
CA ILE A 72 -0.66 -12.71 19.17
C ILE A 72 -0.95 -12.05 17.82
N ILE A 73 -1.99 -11.20 17.80
CA ILE A 73 -2.31 -10.30 16.69
C ILE A 73 -1.19 -9.26 16.59
N LEU A 74 -0.60 -9.14 15.41
CA LEU A 74 0.48 -8.19 15.16
C LEU A 74 -0.08 -6.79 14.92
N LYS A 75 0.69 -5.78 15.32
CA LYS A 75 0.43 -4.37 14.99
C LYS A 75 1.48 -3.84 14.00
N HIS A 76 1.29 -2.61 13.52
CA HIS A 76 2.26 -1.94 12.66
C HIS A 76 3.64 -1.79 13.31
N GLU A 77 3.69 -1.54 14.62
CA GLU A 77 4.94 -1.43 15.40
C GLU A 77 5.79 -2.72 15.38
N ASP A 78 5.15 -3.89 15.25
CA ASP A 78 5.81 -5.19 15.21
C ASP A 78 6.41 -5.53 13.85
N ILE A 79 6.02 -4.79 12.80
CA ILE A 79 6.36 -5.08 11.41
C ILE A 79 7.23 -3.97 10.84
N VAL A 80 8.43 -4.34 10.41
CA VAL A 80 9.27 -3.48 9.59
C VAL A 80 8.91 -3.69 8.12
N TRP A 81 8.30 -2.67 7.54
CA TRP A 81 7.95 -2.65 6.13
C TRP A 81 9.14 -2.19 5.30
N LYS A 82 9.46 -2.90 4.22
CA LYS A 82 10.52 -2.50 3.28
C LYS A 82 9.98 -2.36 1.88
N LEU A 83 10.06 -1.16 1.33
CA LEU A 83 9.68 -0.90 -0.05
C LEU A 83 10.90 -1.11 -0.96
N ARG A 84 10.75 -1.97 -1.97
CA ARG A 84 11.79 -2.37 -2.91
C ARG A 84 11.32 -2.18 -4.35
N PRO A 85 12.25 -1.94 -5.30
CA PRO A 85 11.92 -2.04 -6.72
C PRO A 85 11.54 -3.49 -7.08
N SER A 86 10.78 -3.65 -8.15
CA SER A 86 10.39 -4.95 -8.71
C SER A 86 11.61 -5.89 -8.88
N PRO A 87 11.43 -7.21 -8.68
CA PRO A 87 12.46 -8.21 -8.96
C PRO A 87 12.89 -8.26 -10.43
N GLU A 88 12.18 -7.60 -11.35
CA GLU A 88 12.55 -7.47 -12.76
C GLU A 88 13.45 -6.26 -13.03
N THR A 89 13.55 -5.32 -12.09
CA THR A 89 14.39 -4.12 -12.26
C THR A 89 15.86 -4.49 -12.38
N ASN A 90 16.56 -3.92 -13.37
CA ASN A 90 17.99 -4.14 -13.61
C ASN A 90 18.84 -3.90 -12.35
N ARG A 91 19.85 -4.75 -12.10
CA ARG A 91 20.78 -4.66 -10.97
C ARG A 91 21.46 -3.29 -10.86
N LEU A 92 21.86 -2.68 -11.98
CA LEU A 92 22.47 -1.35 -11.96
C LEU A 92 21.47 -0.30 -11.47
N LYS A 93 20.28 -0.25 -12.08
CA LYS A 93 19.19 0.65 -11.68
C LYS A 93 18.83 0.50 -10.20
N ARG A 94 18.87 -0.73 -9.68
CA ARG A 94 18.69 -1.01 -8.25
C ARG A 94 19.76 -0.38 -7.35
N ILE A 95 21.03 -0.54 -7.69
CA ILE A 95 22.14 0.08 -6.96
C ILE A 95 21.97 1.61 -6.98
N TRP A 96 21.60 2.16 -8.13
CA TRP A 96 21.33 3.59 -8.29
C TRP A 96 20.20 4.10 -7.41
N ILE A 97 19.05 3.43 -7.40
CA ILE A 97 17.92 3.76 -6.52
C ILE A 97 18.36 3.76 -5.05
N ARG A 98 19.17 2.78 -4.65
CA ARG A 98 19.70 2.69 -3.28
C ARG A 98 20.66 3.84 -2.95
N MET A 99 21.52 4.23 -3.89
CA MET A 99 22.40 5.39 -3.72
C MET A 99 21.58 6.67 -3.58
N ALA A 100 20.57 6.88 -4.43
CA ALA A 100 19.67 8.03 -4.36
C ALA A 100 18.92 8.09 -3.02
N ALA A 101 18.40 6.96 -2.53
CA ALA A 101 17.75 6.88 -1.22
C ALA A 101 18.68 7.26 -0.06
N ASN A 102 19.95 6.83 -0.11
CA ASN A 102 20.95 7.21 0.88
C ASN A 102 21.34 8.68 0.81
N MET A 103 21.45 9.24 -0.40
CA MET A 103 21.68 10.68 -0.58
C MET A 103 20.53 11.52 -0.03
N ILE A 104 19.27 11.13 -0.24
CA ILE A 104 18.11 11.77 0.40
C ILE A 104 18.24 11.76 1.92
N ARG A 105 18.60 10.62 2.51
CA ARG A 105 18.78 10.52 3.96
C ARG A 105 19.88 11.47 4.45
N LEU A 106 20.99 11.55 3.73
CA LEU A 106 22.09 12.44 4.07
C LEU A 106 21.67 13.91 3.92
N ASP A 107 20.97 14.29 2.86
CA ASP A 107 20.41 15.64 2.66
C ASP A 107 19.49 16.02 3.83
N CYS A 108 18.54 15.14 4.19
CA CYS A 108 17.66 15.37 5.33
C CYS A 108 18.43 15.57 6.65
N ILE A 109 19.50 14.81 6.88
CA ILE A 109 20.33 14.94 8.09
C ILE A 109 21.12 16.26 8.07
N VAL A 110 21.80 16.56 6.96
CA VAL A 110 22.64 17.76 6.81
C VAL A 110 21.81 19.03 6.92
N PHE A 111 20.65 19.08 6.27
CA PHE A 111 19.77 20.25 6.27
C PHE A 111 18.69 20.21 7.36
N ARG A 112 18.73 19.24 8.28
CA ARG A 112 17.72 19.04 9.34
C ARG A 112 16.27 19.03 8.84
N LYS A 113 16.05 18.51 7.63
CA LYS A 113 14.71 18.34 7.06
C LYS A 113 14.09 17.06 7.57
N GLU A 114 12.77 17.05 7.69
CA GLU A 114 12.04 15.82 7.93
C GLU A 114 12.27 14.84 6.76
N LYS A 115 12.48 13.56 7.09
CA LYS A 115 12.59 12.52 6.08
C LYS A 115 11.21 12.37 5.41
N PRO A 116 11.14 12.10 4.10
CA PRO A 116 9.89 11.70 3.48
C PRO A 116 9.23 10.54 4.25
N THR A 117 7.92 10.36 4.15
CA THR A 117 7.29 9.20 4.81
C THR A 117 7.48 7.94 3.96
N VAL A 118 7.41 8.10 2.64
CA VAL A 118 7.58 7.03 1.64
C VAL A 118 8.39 7.56 0.46
N LEU A 119 9.27 6.73 -0.08
CA LEU A 119 9.96 6.95 -1.36
C LEU A 119 9.65 5.78 -2.29
N CYS A 120 8.79 6.00 -3.28
CA CYS A 120 8.39 4.98 -4.24
C CYS A 120 9.40 4.95 -5.40
N PRO A 121 10.17 3.87 -5.58
CA PRO A 121 11.14 3.80 -6.66
C PRO A 121 10.43 3.79 -8.02
N LYS A 122 10.94 4.58 -8.97
CA LYS A 122 10.45 4.56 -10.35
C LYS A 122 11.02 3.35 -11.08
N THR A 123 10.17 2.39 -11.41
CA THR A 123 10.55 1.14 -12.10
C THR A 123 9.98 1.12 -13.51
N ASP A 124 10.62 0.37 -14.41
CA ASP A 124 10.21 0.34 -15.83
C ASP A 124 8.82 -0.28 -16.00
N ASN A 125 8.49 -1.26 -15.16
CA ASN A 125 7.18 -1.91 -15.14
C ASN A 125 6.16 -1.19 -14.22
N LYS A 126 6.56 -0.06 -13.57
CA LYS A 126 5.75 0.69 -12.60
C LYS A 126 5.32 -0.10 -11.37
N GLN A 127 5.91 -1.27 -11.15
CA GLN A 127 5.62 -2.15 -10.02
C GLN A 127 6.70 -2.04 -8.96
N VAL A 128 6.28 -2.16 -7.71
CA VAL A 128 7.16 -2.22 -6.54
C VAL A 128 6.77 -3.39 -5.66
N LEU A 129 7.69 -3.75 -4.78
CA LEU A 129 7.51 -4.84 -3.83
C LEU A 129 7.57 -4.28 -2.40
N LEU A 130 6.48 -4.46 -1.66
CA LEU A 130 6.45 -4.25 -0.22
C LEU A 130 6.74 -5.58 0.48
N GLU A 131 7.80 -5.60 1.28
CA GLU A 131 8.21 -6.76 2.06
C GLU A 131 7.90 -6.50 3.55
N ALA A 132 7.22 -7.43 4.20
CA ALA A 132 6.98 -7.39 5.64
C ALA A 132 8.07 -8.20 6.37
N TYR A 133 8.62 -7.63 7.44
CA TYR A 133 9.62 -8.28 8.28
C TYR A 133 9.26 -8.18 9.77
N ILE A 134 9.45 -9.27 10.52
CA ILE A 134 9.28 -9.31 11.98
C ILE A 134 10.62 -9.65 12.63
N GLN A 135 10.86 -9.12 13.83
CA GLN A 135 12.04 -9.46 14.62
C GLN A 135 11.93 -10.86 15.23
N ASP A 136 12.95 -11.69 15.01
CA ASP A 136 13.04 -13.02 15.61
C ASP A 136 13.43 -12.92 17.09
N LYS A 137 12.44 -13.06 17.99
CA LYS A 137 12.68 -13.01 19.44
C LYS A 137 13.60 -14.13 19.95
N ASN A 138 13.73 -15.24 19.21
CA ASN A 138 14.50 -16.40 19.64
C ASN A 138 16.00 -16.31 19.28
N LYS A 139 16.42 -15.32 18.49
CA LYS A 139 17.82 -15.17 18.09
C LYS A 139 18.47 -13.99 18.80
N LYS A 140 19.66 -14.23 19.38
CA LYS A 140 20.49 -13.22 20.08
C LYS A 140 20.87 -12.00 19.22
N LYS A 141 20.80 -12.11 17.90
CA LYS A 141 20.98 -11.00 16.95
C LYS A 141 19.61 -10.62 16.45
N ASN A 142 19.25 -9.34 16.47
CA ASN A 142 18.01 -8.73 15.95
C ASN A 142 17.77 -9.05 14.46
N LYS A 143 17.54 -10.34 14.16
CA LYS A 143 17.41 -10.88 12.83
C LYS A 143 15.98 -10.68 12.40
N LEU A 144 15.82 -9.97 11.30
CA LEU A 144 14.52 -9.78 10.66
C LEU A 144 14.18 -11.02 9.82
N ILE A 145 13.02 -11.62 10.08
CA ILE A 145 12.43 -12.70 9.28
C ILE A 145 11.43 -12.08 8.32
N LYS A 146 11.52 -12.42 7.03
CA LYS A 146 10.52 -12.03 6.05
C LYS A 146 9.25 -12.87 6.25
N VAL A 147 8.10 -12.21 6.33
CA VAL A 147 6.81 -12.85 6.64
C VAL A 147 5.75 -12.62 5.56
N GLY A 148 5.96 -11.64 4.69
CA GLY A 148 5.05 -11.35 3.58
C GLY A 148 5.71 -10.57 2.45
N ARG A 149 5.08 -10.61 1.28
CA ARG A 149 5.49 -9.97 0.04
C ARG A 149 4.24 -9.51 -0.71
N PHE A 150 4.21 -8.25 -1.10
CA PHE A 150 3.05 -7.62 -1.73
C PHE A 150 3.52 -6.81 -2.94
N GLY A 151 3.10 -7.23 -4.13
CA GLY A 151 3.39 -6.52 -5.37
C GLY A 151 2.26 -5.55 -5.71
N PHE A 152 2.57 -4.32 -6.04
CA PHE A 152 1.57 -3.31 -6.42
C PHE A 152 2.18 -2.24 -7.32
N THR A 153 1.33 -1.47 -7.99
CA THR A 153 1.73 -0.35 -8.85
C THR A 153 1.79 0.95 -8.04
N THR A 154 2.81 1.78 -8.23
CA THR A 154 2.91 3.07 -7.52
C THR A 154 2.42 4.26 -8.32
N GLU A 155 2.17 4.07 -9.61
CA GLU A 155 1.70 5.14 -10.48
C GLU A 155 0.20 5.03 -10.73
N ARG A 156 -0.42 6.19 -10.92
CA ARG A 156 -1.81 6.30 -11.33
C ARG A 156 -2.01 5.64 -12.70
N GLY A 157 -2.97 4.71 -12.75
CA GLY A 157 -3.39 4.05 -13.98
C GLY A 157 -4.01 5.02 -15.01
N PRO A 158 -4.14 4.58 -16.26
CA PRO A 158 -4.79 5.37 -17.30
C PRO A 158 -6.27 5.62 -16.96
N ARG A 159 -6.83 6.69 -17.52
CA ARG A 159 -8.26 6.99 -17.36
C ARG A 159 -9.08 5.99 -18.16
N ALA A 160 -10.13 5.45 -17.55
CA ALA A 160 -11.09 4.58 -18.21
C ALA A 160 -12.52 4.94 -17.74
N PRO A 161 -13.51 5.09 -18.64
CA PRO A 161 -14.90 5.36 -18.26
C PRO A 161 -15.46 4.33 -17.27
N GLN A 162 -15.09 3.05 -17.44
CA GLN A 162 -15.51 1.97 -16.56
C GLN A 162 -15.13 2.20 -15.10
N ILE A 163 -13.97 2.83 -14.85
CA ILE A 163 -13.52 3.18 -13.49
C ILE A 163 -14.43 4.24 -12.90
N GLN A 164 -14.77 5.27 -13.68
CA GLN A 164 -15.64 6.35 -13.25
C GLN A 164 -17.03 5.82 -12.92
N ASP A 165 -17.60 5.03 -13.83
CA ASP A 165 -18.92 4.43 -13.62
C ASP A 165 -18.93 3.50 -12.40
N THR A 166 -17.88 2.71 -12.20
CA THR A 166 -17.73 1.87 -11.00
C THR A 166 -17.74 2.70 -9.72
N VAL A 167 -16.98 3.79 -9.70
CA VAL A 167 -16.85 4.63 -8.51
C VAL A 167 -18.13 5.44 -8.25
N GLN A 168 -18.81 5.90 -9.30
CA GLN A 168 -20.11 6.53 -9.21
C GLN A 168 -21.17 5.57 -8.66
N ASP A 169 -21.20 4.32 -9.12
CA ASP A 169 -22.16 3.31 -8.66
C ASP A 169 -21.94 2.91 -7.20
N ILE A 170 -20.69 2.59 -6.83
CA ILE A 170 -20.38 2.03 -5.51
C ILE A 170 -20.35 3.13 -4.45
N TYR A 171 -19.82 4.31 -4.81
CA TYR A 171 -19.48 5.35 -3.84
C TYR A 171 -20.21 6.67 -4.06
N GLY A 172 -20.97 6.82 -5.15
CA GLY A 172 -21.73 8.04 -5.43
C GLY A 172 -20.88 9.25 -5.83
N ILE A 173 -19.61 9.07 -6.25
CA ILE A 173 -18.78 10.18 -6.71
C ILE A 173 -19.13 10.54 -8.16
N SER A 174 -19.42 11.82 -8.40
CA SER A 174 -19.64 12.39 -9.73
C SER A 174 -18.52 12.07 -10.73
N ASN A 175 -18.90 11.64 -11.94
CA ASN A 175 -18.02 11.45 -13.09
C ASN A 175 -17.24 12.71 -13.53
N GLN A 176 -17.54 13.89 -12.98
CA GLN A 176 -16.78 15.13 -13.22
C GLN A 176 -15.37 15.10 -12.61
N TYR A 177 -15.16 14.30 -11.56
CA TYR A 177 -13.86 14.14 -10.93
C TYR A 177 -13.02 13.15 -11.74
N ILE A 178 -11.75 13.50 -11.98
CA ILE A 178 -10.83 12.56 -12.61
C ILE A 178 -10.35 11.62 -11.51
N ILE A 179 -10.73 10.33 -11.60
CA ILE A 179 -10.35 9.31 -10.62
C ILE A 179 -9.04 8.62 -11.01
N GLY A 180 -8.18 8.41 -10.03
CA GLY A 180 -6.91 7.72 -10.16
C GLY A 180 -6.95 6.40 -9.42
N ILE A 181 -6.50 5.33 -10.08
CA ILE A 181 -6.42 4.00 -9.46
C ILE A 181 -4.99 3.49 -9.50
N ALA A 182 -4.66 2.67 -8.52
CA ALA A 182 -3.47 1.83 -8.53
C ALA A 182 -3.85 0.40 -8.12
N ALA A 183 -3.11 -0.58 -8.62
CA ALA A 183 -3.43 -1.99 -8.50
C ALA A 183 -2.51 -2.72 -7.53
N ILE A 184 -3.09 -3.59 -6.69
CA ILE A 184 -2.37 -4.68 -6.04
C ILE A 184 -2.33 -5.85 -7.02
N ILE A 185 -1.11 -6.31 -7.32
CA ILE A 185 -0.84 -7.34 -8.32
C ILE A 185 -0.85 -8.72 -7.65
N TYR A 186 -0.25 -8.83 -6.47
CA TYR A 186 -0.30 -10.04 -5.67
C TYR A 186 -0.07 -9.74 -4.21
N MET A 187 -0.60 -10.61 -3.36
CA MET A 187 -0.34 -10.61 -1.92
C MET A 187 0.03 -12.02 -1.49
N TYR A 188 1.17 -12.16 -0.83
CA TYR A 188 1.62 -13.43 -0.30
C TYR A 188 2.08 -13.25 1.14
N VAL A 189 1.44 -13.98 2.05
CA VAL A 189 1.83 -14.11 3.45
C VAL A 189 2.24 -15.55 3.69
N GLU A 190 3.41 -15.74 4.32
CA GLU A 190 3.91 -17.08 4.64
C GLU A 190 2.86 -17.83 5.49
N PRO A 191 2.57 -19.11 5.21
CA PRO A 191 1.46 -19.85 5.82
C PRO A 191 1.36 -19.73 7.35
N LYS A 192 2.50 -19.85 8.05
CA LYS A 192 2.60 -19.75 9.51
C LYS A 192 2.24 -18.37 10.10
N TYR A 193 2.07 -17.34 9.29
CA TYR A 193 1.72 -15.99 9.74
C TYR A 193 0.39 -15.47 9.19
N ARG A 194 -0.37 -16.29 8.44
CA ARG A 194 -1.65 -15.87 7.84
C ARG A 194 -2.72 -15.52 8.88
N THR A 195 -2.66 -16.12 10.06
CA THR A 195 -3.57 -15.85 11.19
C THR A 195 -3.23 -14.58 11.97
N LYS A 196 -2.15 -13.86 11.60
CA LYS A 196 -1.63 -12.70 12.34
C LYS A 196 -1.95 -11.35 11.71
N ASP A 197 -2.99 -11.28 10.90
CA ASP A 197 -3.49 -10.04 10.25
C ASP A 197 -2.46 -9.26 9.39
N ILE A 198 -1.35 -9.87 9.00
CA ILE A 198 -0.33 -9.22 8.16
C ILE A 198 -0.92 -8.76 6.83
N GLY A 199 -1.85 -9.52 6.25
CA GLY A 199 -2.54 -9.15 5.02
C GLY A 199 -3.33 -7.85 5.19
N LYS A 200 -4.08 -7.71 6.30
CA LYS A 200 -4.82 -6.49 6.62
C LYS A 200 -3.89 -5.28 6.77
N LEU A 201 -2.82 -5.43 7.57
CA LEU A 201 -1.86 -4.36 7.78
C LEU A 201 -1.17 -3.95 6.46
N ALA A 202 -0.92 -4.91 5.56
CA ALA A 202 -0.39 -4.62 4.23
C ALA A 202 -1.35 -3.80 3.37
N LEU A 203 -2.66 -4.04 3.43
CA LEU A 203 -3.67 -3.24 2.72
C LEU A 203 -3.66 -1.78 3.20
N GLU A 204 -3.54 -1.56 4.52
CA GLU A 204 -3.44 -0.22 5.09
C GLU A 204 -2.19 0.51 4.59
N VAL A 205 -1.03 -0.16 4.61
CA VAL A 205 0.24 0.40 4.13
C VAL A 205 0.19 0.69 2.63
N ILE A 206 -0.33 -0.22 1.81
CA ILE A 206 -0.43 -0.02 0.36
C ILE A 206 -1.42 1.10 0.05
N GLY A 207 -2.59 1.13 0.70
CA GLY A 207 -3.57 2.19 0.56
C GLY A 207 -2.99 3.57 0.91
N TYR A 208 -2.15 3.63 1.95
CA TYR A 208 -1.39 4.83 2.32
C TYR A 208 -0.38 5.25 1.26
N ILE A 209 0.38 4.30 0.72
CA ILE A 209 1.33 4.57 -0.36
C ILE A 209 0.59 5.10 -1.60
N HIS A 210 -0.50 4.45 -2.01
CA HIS A 210 -1.34 4.90 -3.13
C HIS A 210 -1.87 6.31 -2.92
N ALA A 211 -2.33 6.65 -1.72
CA ALA A 211 -2.80 8.01 -1.40
C ALA A 211 -1.68 9.05 -1.54
N ILE A 212 -0.46 8.76 -1.07
CA ILE A 212 0.71 9.64 -1.26
C ILE A 212 1.04 9.86 -2.75
N GLN A 213 0.82 8.82 -3.56
CA GLN A 213 1.06 8.85 -5.01
C GLN A 213 -0.12 9.43 -5.81
N GLY A 214 -1.09 10.08 -5.16
CA GLY A 214 -2.21 10.74 -5.85
C GLY A 214 -3.20 9.75 -6.47
N CYS A 215 -3.23 8.50 -6.01
CA CYS A 215 -4.24 7.53 -6.40
C CYS A 215 -5.42 7.60 -5.42
N ASP A 216 -6.64 7.74 -5.94
CA ASP A 216 -7.86 7.85 -5.16
C ASP A 216 -8.38 6.47 -4.70
N PHE A 217 -8.13 5.42 -5.48
CA PHE A 217 -8.56 4.06 -5.17
C PHE A 217 -7.45 3.03 -5.37
N THR A 218 -7.57 1.94 -4.61
CA THR A 218 -6.81 0.72 -4.77
C THR A 218 -7.70 -0.35 -5.36
N VAL A 219 -7.25 -0.98 -6.44
CA VAL A 219 -7.95 -2.09 -7.10
C VAL A 219 -7.14 -3.38 -6.98
N LEU A 220 -7.82 -4.52 -7.03
CA LEU A 220 -7.20 -5.84 -7.07
C LEU A 220 -8.12 -6.86 -7.73
N VAL A 221 -7.57 -7.98 -8.18
CA VAL A 221 -8.34 -9.14 -8.65
C VAL A 221 -8.19 -10.25 -7.63
N VAL A 222 -9.31 -10.73 -7.09
CA VAL A 222 -9.35 -11.81 -6.10
C VAL A 222 -9.62 -13.13 -6.79
N ASP A 223 -8.60 -13.97 -6.88
CA ASP A 223 -8.77 -15.39 -7.19
C ASP A 223 -8.98 -16.17 -5.89
N ASP A 224 -10.16 -16.77 -5.76
CA ASP A 224 -10.59 -17.51 -4.57
C ASP A 224 -10.90 -18.97 -4.89
N ASN A 225 -10.56 -19.46 -6.09
CA ASN A 225 -10.91 -20.80 -6.55
C ASN A 225 -12.40 -21.17 -6.34
N GLY A 226 -13.29 -20.18 -6.38
CA GLY A 226 -14.73 -20.33 -6.13
C GLY A 226 -15.17 -20.44 -4.66
N SER A 227 -14.26 -20.32 -3.68
CA SER A 227 -14.60 -20.53 -2.26
C SER A 227 -15.45 -19.43 -1.62
N GLY A 228 -15.40 -18.20 -2.17
CA GLY A 228 -16.06 -17.00 -1.63
C GLY A 228 -15.37 -16.37 -0.40
N LYS A 229 -14.57 -17.14 0.34
CA LYS A 229 -13.94 -16.71 1.60
C LYS A 229 -12.98 -15.54 1.44
N LEU A 230 -12.20 -15.50 0.37
CA LEU A 230 -11.23 -14.42 0.16
C LEU A 230 -11.95 -13.15 -0.27
N ILE A 231 -13.01 -13.26 -1.08
CA ILE A 231 -13.87 -12.13 -1.45
C ILE A 231 -14.55 -11.55 -0.19
N ASP A 232 -15.09 -12.40 0.68
CA ASP A 232 -15.69 -11.99 1.95
C ASP A 232 -14.65 -11.32 2.86
N TRP A 233 -13.44 -11.87 2.90
CA TRP A 233 -12.33 -11.28 3.66
C TRP A 233 -12.00 -9.87 3.17
N TYR A 234 -11.85 -9.64 1.86
CA TYR A 234 -11.62 -8.29 1.32
C TYR A 234 -12.80 -7.36 1.58
N THR A 235 -14.03 -7.86 1.47
CA THR A 235 -15.25 -7.08 1.73
C THR A 235 -15.29 -6.57 3.16
N LYS A 236 -14.96 -7.43 4.14
CA LYS A 236 -14.81 -7.06 5.55
C LYS A 236 -13.74 -5.98 5.79
N HIS A 237 -12.77 -5.86 4.88
CA HIS A 237 -11.69 -4.88 4.92
C HIS A 237 -11.92 -3.68 3.99
N GLY A 238 -13.17 -3.40 3.62
CA GLY A 238 -13.56 -2.15 2.95
C GLY A 238 -13.50 -2.19 1.42
N TYR A 239 -13.23 -3.35 0.83
CA TYR A 239 -13.31 -3.52 -0.62
C TYR A 239 -14.75 -3.81 -1.07
N SER A 240 -15.08 -3.37 -2.27
CA SER A 240 -16.36 -3.61 -2.93
C SER A 240 -16.13 -4.28 -4.28
N LYS A 241 -17.04 -5.17 -4.68
CA LYS A 241 -16.98 -5.81 -6.01
C LYS A 241 -17.10 -4.75 -7.11
N ALA A 242 -16.29 -4.87 -8.15
CA ALA A 242 -16.14 -3.86 -9.19
C ALA A 242 -16.28 -4.48 -10.60
N PRO A 243 -17.46 -5.03 -10.95
CA PRO A 243 -17.62 -5.84 -12.16
C PRO A 243 -17.41 -5.05 -13.46
N LYS A 244 -17.65 -3.74 -13.49
CA LYS A 244 -17.48 -2.91 -14.70
C LYS A 244 -16.01 -2.79 -15.12
N ILE A 245 -15.05 -2.92 -14.20
CA ILE A 245 -13.61 -2.86 -14.49
C ILE A 245 -12.97 -4.24 -14.64
N GLN A 246 -13.76 -5.30 -14.60
CA GLN A 246 -13.31 -6.69 -14.68
C GLN A 246 -12.49 -6.99 -15.95
N ASN A 247 -12.95 -6.49 -17.11
CA ASN A 247 -12.29 -6.69 -18.39
C ASN A 247 -10.95 -5.95 -18.48
N ILE A 248 -10.91 -4.69 -18.01
CA ILE A 248 -9.68 -3.88 -18.08
C ILE A 248 -8.62 -4.36 -17.09
N MET A 249 -9.02 -5.05 -16.02
CA MET A 249 -8.13 -5.70 -15.06
C MET A 249 -7.66 -7.09 -15.52
N GLY A 250 -7.99 -7.48 -16.77
CA GLY A 250 -7.47 -8.70 -17.38
C GLY A 250 -8.13 -9.98 -16.89
N SER A 251 -9.34 -9.90 -16.33
CA SER A 251 -10.08 -11.08 -15.86
C SER A 251 -11.51 -11.09 -16.40
N PRO A 252 -11.71 -11.04 -17.73
CA PRO A 252 -13.04 -10.99 -18.34
C PRO A 252 -13.92 -12.13 -17.82
N ASP A 253 -15.20 -11.82 -17.60
CA ASP A 253 -16.20 -12.77 -17.07
C ASP A 253 -15.84 -13.44 -15.73
N GLY A 254 -14.85 -12.89 -15.01
CA GLY A 254 -14.38 -13.44 -13.74
C GLY A 254 -13.48 -14.66 -13.87
N VAL A 255 -12.98 -14.99 -15.07
CA VAL A 255 -12.20 -16.21 -15.35
C VAL A 255 -10.93 -16.32 -14.49
N HIS A 256 -10.29 -15.20 -14.15
CA HIS A 256 -9.09 -15.14 -13.32
C HIS A 256 -9.36 -14.58 -11.91
N GLY A 257 -10.63 -14.47 -11.51
CA GLY A 257 -11.05 -13.92 -10.22
C GLY A 257 -11.99 -12.71 -10.33
N ILE A 258 -12.41 -12.19 -9.18
CA ILE A 258 -13.34 -11.05 -9.08
C ILE A 258 -12.58 -9.76 -8.80
N THR A 259 -12.80 -8.75 -9.61
CA THR A 259 -12.20 -7.43 -9.41
C THR A 259 -12.88 -6.73 -8.23
N MET A 260 -12.07 -6.17 -7.33
CA MET A 260 -12.53 -5.41 -6.18
C MET A 260 -11.79 -4.07 -6.08
N ILE A 261 -12.47 -3.08 -5.51
CA ILE A 261 -11.98 -1.70 -5.35
C ILE A 261 -12.21 -1.20 -3.93
N ALA A 262 -11.29 -0.40 -3.41
CA ALA A 262 -11.42 0.31 -2.14
C ALA A 262 -10.81 1.72 -2.26
N PRO A 263 -11.32 2.73 -1.52
CA PRO A 263 -10.66 4.03 -1.45
C PRO A 263 -9.23 3.89 -0.89
N SER A 264 -8.29 4.70 -1.39
CA SER A 264 -6.99 4.83 -0.76
C SER A 264 -7.12 5.56 0.58
N ASN A 265 -6.27 5.20 1.56
CA ASN A 265 -6.35 5.73 2.91
C ASN A 265 -5.17 6.68 3.16
N SER A 266 -5.43 7.96 3.41
CA SER A 266 -4.37 8.93 3.73
C SER A 266 -3.78 8.76 5.13
N ASN A 267 -4.39 7.93 5.97
CA ASN A 267 -4.02 7.76 7.37
C ASN A 267 -3.38 6.40 7.58
N ILE A 268 -2.24 6.41 8.25
CA ILE A 268 -1.56 5.21 8.73
C ILE A 268 -1.18 5.43 10.19
N ASP A 269 -1.04 4.34 10.93
CA ASP A 269 -0.56 4.37 12.30
C ASP A 269 0.80 5.07 12.40
N GLN A 270 0.98 5.93 13.40
CA GLN A 270 2.22 6.71 13.57
C GLN A 270 3.43 5.79 13.83
N ASP A 271 3.19 4.64 14.43
CA ASP A 271 4.22 3.65 14.72
C ASP A 271 4.57 2.76 13.51
N CYS A 272 3.92 2.98 12.35
CA CYS A 272 4.21 2.24 11.14
C CYS A 272 5.57 2.61 10.54
N GLN A 273 6.50 1.65 10.54
CA GLN A 273 7.86 1.85 10.04
C GLN A 273 8.01 1.39 8.59
N ILE A 274 7.85 2.32 7.65
CA ILE A 274 8.13 2.09 6.22
C ILE A 274 9.57 2.49 5.92
N LYS A 275 10.43 1.50 5.69
CA LYS A 275 11.81 1.70 5.25
C LYS A 275 11.87 1.62 3.73
N TRP A 276 12.28 2.69 3.09
CA TRP A 276 12.79 2.61 1.72
C TRP A 276 14.22 2.05 1.70
N TRP A 277 14.73 1.76 0.51
CA TRP A 277 15.97 1.01 0.34
C TRP A 277 17.23 1.68 0.89
#